data_AF-A0A1N7G156-F1
#
_entry.id   AF-A0A1N7G156-F1
#
_cell.length_a   1.000
_cell.length_b   1.000
_cell.length_c   1.000
_cell.angle_alpha   90.00
_cell.angle_beta   90.00
_cell.angle_gamma   90.00
#
_symmetry.space_group_name_H-M   'P 1'
#
loop_
_entity.id
_entity.type
_entity.pdbx_description
1 polymer ?
#
loop_
_entity_poly.entity_id
_entity_poly.type
_entity_poly.pdbx_seq_one_letter_code
_entity_poly.pdbx_strand_id
1 'polypeptide(L)'
;MPNLRRLFAAGLLLIGGLLAVLIALSFPELPLSSCTDVGYSGDEPPGGFEYYEFYLGWIGYSPDGGVNRCDTPSVTIAGGCISLGSVILALDRRKR
;
A
#
# COMPACT_ATOMS: atom_id res chain seq x y z
N MET A 1 23.94 14.77 -20.23
CA MET A 1 22.54 14.73 -20.70
C MET A 1 21.87 13.50 -20.10
N PRO A 2 20.84 13.64 -19.25
CA PRO A 2 20.17 12.47 -18.69
C PRO A 2 19.55 11.65 -19.83
N ASN A 3 19.85 10.35 -19.87
CA ASN A 3 19.35 9.45 -20.90
C ASN A 3 17.81 9.47 -20.90
N LEU A 4 17.19 9.65 -22.07
CA LEU A 4 15.73 9.71 -22.26
C LEU A 4 14.98 8.58 -21.51
N ARG A 5 15.56 7.37 -21.49
CA ARG A 5 15.05 6.23 -20.71
C ARG A 5 14.91 6.48 -19.20
N ARG A 6 15.85 7.22 -18.59
CA ARG A 6 15.80 7.56 -17.15
C ARG A 6 14.69 8.56 -16.85
N LEU A 7 14.44 9.53 -17.75
CA LEU A 7 13.33 10.47 -17.62
C LEU A 7 11.97 9.77 -17.72
N PHE A 8 11.82 8.85 -18.67
CA PHE A 8 10.60 8.02 -18.78
C PHE A 8 10.38 7.15 -17.54
N ALA A 9 11.43 6.48 -17.04
CA ALA A 9 11.32 5.66 -15.83
C ALA A 9 10.95 6.48 -14.58
N ALA A 10 11.57 7.65 -14.41
CA ALA A 10 11.26 8.56 -13.31
C ALA A 10 9.83 9.12 -13.41
N GLY A 11 9.37 9.47 -14.62
CA GLY A 11 8.00 9.91 -14.86
C GLY A 11 6.97 8.83 -14.53
N LEU A 12 7.23 7.58 -14.92
CA LEU A 12 6.34 6.45 -14.61
C LEU A 12 6.26 6.20 -13.09
N LEU A 13 7.38 6.28 -12.39
CA LEU A 13 7.43 6.15 -10.93
C LEU A 13 6.67 7.26 -10.21
N LEU A 14 6.81 8.50 -10.66
CA LEU A 14 6.10 9.65 -10.07
C LEU A 14 4.59 9.55 -10.30
N ILE A 15 4.17 9.21 -11.51
CA ILE A 15 2.75 9.04 -11.84
C ILE A 15 2.17 7.84 -11.07
N GLY A 16 2.89 6.72 -11.02
CA GLY A 16 2.47 5.54 -10.25
C GLY A 16 2.36 5.82 -8.75
N GLY A 17 3.34 6.54 -8.19
CA GLY A 17 3.31 6.96 -6.79
C GLY A 17 2.16 7.93 -6.48
N LEU A 18 1.93 8.92 -7.36
CA LEU A 18 0.81 9.85 -7.22
C LEU A 18 -0.54 9.12 -7.29
N LEU A 19 -0.69 8.19 -8.22
CA LEU A 19 -1.91 7.38 -8.34
C LEU A 19 -2.16 6.54 -7.09
N ALA A 20 -1.10 5.92 -6.55
CA ALA A 20 -1.19 5.14 -5.31
C ALA A 20 -1.62 6.01 -4.10
N VAL A 21 -1.08 7.23 -3.99
CA VAL A 21 -1.49 8.19 -2.95
C VAL A 21 -2.95 8.60 -3.11
N LEU A 22 -3.38 8.91 -4.33
CA LEU A 22 -4.78 9.28 -4.60
C LEU A 22 -5.76 8.14 -4.28
N ILE A 23 -5.38 6.90 -4.59
CA ILE A 23 -6.17 5.71 -4.24
C ILE A 23 -6.23 5.56 -2.71
N ALA A 24 -5.11 5.66 -2.01
CA ALA A 24 -5.07 5.55 -0.54
C ALA A 24 -5.88 6.65 0.16
N LEU A 25 -5.98 7.85 -0.42
CA LEU A 25 -6.81 8.94 0.10
C LEU A 25 -8.31 8.75 -0.19
N SER A 26 -8.64 8.06 -1.29
CA SER A 26 -10.03 7.84 -1.72
C SER A 26 -10.63 6.56 -1.13
N PHE A 27 -9.77 5.58 -0.87
CA PHE A 27 -10.08 4.28 -0.28
C PHE A 27 -9.09 4.07 0.86
N PRO A 28 -9.47 4.37 2.11
CA PRO A 28 -8.59 4.20 3.27
C PRO A 28 -8.23 2.73 3.53
N GLU A 29 -8.86 1.79 2.82
CA GLU A 29 -8.48 0.40 2.82
C GLU A 29 -7.17 0.18 2.06
N LEU A 30 -6.16 -0.28 2.79
CA LEU A 30 -4.91 -0.73 2.21
C LEU A 30 -5.15 -1.96 1.29
N PRO A 31 -4.33 -2.14 0.24
CA PRO A 31 -4.50 -3.23 -0.71
C PRO A 31 -4.30 -4.58 -0.03
N LEU A 32 -5.14 -5.57 -0.39
CA LEU A 32 -5.12 -6.92 0.19
C LEU A 32 -5.40 -6.98 1.70
N SER A 33 -6.12 -5.98 2.23
CA SER A 33 -6.61 -6.01 3.61
C SER A 33 -7.71 -7.04 3.82
N SER A 34 -7.71 -7.65 4.99
CA SER A 34 -8.83 -8.41 5.53
C SER A 34 -9.54 -7.54 6.57
N CYS A 35 -10.77 -7.12 6.30
CA CYS A 35 -11.54 -6.26 7.19
C CYS A 35 -12.70 -7.03 7.86
N THR A 36 -12.89 -6.79 9.15
CA THR A 36 -14.01 -7.27 9.94
C THR A 36 -14.77 -6.09 10.54
N ASP A 37 -16.09 -6.09 10.37
CA ASP A 37 -16.98 -5.17 11.07
C ASP A 37 -17.05 -5.58 12.55
N VAL A 38 -16.61 -4.68 13.43
CA VAL A 38 -16.63 -4.90 14.88
C VAL A 38 -17.68 -4.04 15.57
N GLY A 39 -18.40 -3.20 14.81
CA GLY A 39 -19.33 -2.23 15.35
C GLY A 39 -18.65 -1.12 16.14
N TYR A 40 -19.32 0.04 16.23
CA TYR A 40 -18.81 1.16 17.00
C TYR A 40 -18.92 0.87 18.51
N SER A 41 -17.78 0.79 19.20
CA SER A 41 -17.73 0.50 20.64
C SER A 41 -17.44 1.72 21.53
N GLY A 42 -17.34 2.92 20.96
CA GLY A 42 -17.01 4.16 21.67
C GLY A 42 -18.22 5.04 22.01
N ASP A 43 -18.01 6.04 22.88
CA ASP A 43 -18.96 7.13 23.15
C ASP A 43 -18.65 8.39 22.30
N GLU A 44 -17.54 8.40 21.58
CA GLU A 44 -17.13 9.50 20.70
C GLU A 44 -17.80 9.37 19.30
N PRO A 45 -17.74 10.35 18.41
CA PRO A 45 -18.14 10.15 17.02
C PRO A 45 -17.12 9.24 16.31
N PRO A 46 -17.54 8.36 15.37
CA PRO A 46 -16.59 7.62 14.54
C PRO A 46 -15.61 8.57 13.86
N GLY A 47 -14.33 8.36 14.14
CA GLY A 47 -13.21 9.16 13.64
C GLY A 47 -12.72 8.71 12.26
N GLY A 48 -11.60 9.29 11.82
CA GLY A 48 -10.92 8.89 10.59
C GLY A 48 -10.05 7.65 10.77
N PHE A 49 -9.02 7.53 9.93
CA PHE A 49 -8.06 6.42 9.98
C PHE A 49 -7.37 6.32 11.36
N GLU A 50 -7.37 5.12 11.94
CA GLU A 50 -6.73 4.80 13.21
C GLU A 50 -5.79 3.60 13.03
N TYR A 51 -4.54 3.70 13.49
CA TYR A 51 -3.60 2.59 13.47
C TYR A 51 -3.55 1.92 14.84
N TYR A 52 -3.67 0.59 14.89
CA TYR A 52 -3.69 -0.19 16.13
C TYR A 52 -2.37 -0.88 16.40
N GLU A 53 -1.84 -1.63 15.43
CA GLU A 53 -0.68 -2.46 15.67
C GLU A 53 0.09 -2.86 14.41
N PHE A 54 1.33 -3.32 14.63
CA PHE A 54 2.11 -4.02 13.64
C PHE A 54 2.58 -5.35 14.23
N TYR A 55 2.10 -6.46 13.68
CA TYR A 55 2.38 -7.79 14.21
C TYR A 55 2.73 -8.76 13.07
N LEU A 56 3.88 -9.44 13.18
CA LEU A 56 4.35 -10.45 12.21
C LEU A 56 4.30 -9.97 10.73
N GLY A 57 4.56 -8.70 10.47
CA GLY A 57 4.53 -8.15 9.11
C GLY A 57 3.15 -7.74 8.61
N TRP A 58 2.15 -7.76 9.49
CA TRP A 58 0.81 -7.23 9.26
C TRP A 58 0.64 -5.87 9.93
N ILE A 59 -0.15 -4.99 9.31
CA ILE A 59 -0.58 -3.72 9.86
C ILE A 59 -2.06 -3.85 10.22
N GLY A 60 -2.39 -3.69 11.49
CA GLY A 60 -3.76 -3.58 11.98
C GLY A 60 -4.18 -2.10 12.08
N TYR A 61 -5.30 -1.75 11.47
CA TYR A 61 -5.83 -0.38 11.43
C TYR A 61 -7.36 -0.36 11.31
N SER A 62 -7.99 0.79 11.51
CA SER A 62 -9.38 1.07 11.20
C SER A 62 -9.46 2.24 10.23
N PRO A 63 -10.11 2.09 9.07
CA PRO A 63 -10.30 3.20 8.14
C PRO A 63 -11.31 4.25 8.64
N ASP A 64 -12.20 3.88 9.55
CA ASP A 64 -13.44 4.60 9.89
C ASP A 64 -13.63 4.76 11.41
N GLY A 65 -12.51 4.93 12.13
CA GLY A 65 -12.51 5.28 13.54
C GLY A 65 -13.15 4.27 14.48
N GLY A 66 -13.01 2.97 14.19
CA GLY A 66 -13.34 1.87 15.08
C GLY A 66 -14.55 1.05 14.66
N VAL A 67 -15.18 1.34 13.52
CA VAL A 67 -16.31 0.55 13.01
C VAL A 67 -15.79 -0.71 12.31
N ASN A 68 -14.79 -0.58 11.44
CA ASN A 68 -14.12 -1.69 10.77
C ASN A 68 -12.69 -1.83 11.26
N ARG A 69 -12.28 -3.07 11.58
CA ARG A 69 -10.87 -3.40 11.79
C ARG A 69 -10.33 -4.14 10.59
N CYS A 70 -9.19 -3.69 10.10
CA CYS A 70 -8.55 -4.20 8.90
C CYS A 70 -7.10 -4.61 9.20
N ASP A 71 -6.69 -5.75 8.67
CA ASP A 71 -5.32 -6.24 8.73
C ASP A 71 -4.72 -6.35 7.32
N THR A 72 -3.59 -5.69 7.08
CA THR A 72 -2.87 -5.73 5.81
C THR A 72 -1.52 -6.43 5.93
N PRO A 73 -1.18 -7.41 5.07
CA PRO A 73 0.13 -8.07 5.08
C PRO A 73 1.21 -7.22 4.40
N SER A 74 1.58 -6.09 5.01
CA SER A 74 2.44 -5.07 4.41
C SER A 74 3.84 -5.59 4.01
N VAL A 75 4.44 -6.47 4.82
CA VAL A 75 5.76 -7.05 4.50
C VAL A 75 5.68 -8.00 3.31
N THR A 76 4.63 -8.80 3.21
CA THR A 76 4.40 -9.70 2.07
C THR A 76 4.25 -8.91 0.79
N ILE A 77 3.50 -7.80 0.82
CA ILE A 77 3.31 -6.90 -0.32
C ILE A 77 4.65 -6.29 -0.73
N ALA A 78 5.43 -5.77 0.22
CA ALA A 78 6.75 -5.21 -0.07
C ALA A 78 7.69 -6.25 -0.69
N GLY A 79 7.72 -7.46 -0.14
CA GLY A 79 8.49 -8.58 -0.69
C GLY A 79 8.05 -8.96 -2.11
N GLY A 80 6.75 -8.98 -2.37
CA GLY A 80 6.16 -9.19 -3.70
C GLY A 80 6.61 -8.13 -4.72
N CYS A 81 6.56 -6.85 -4.35
CA CYS A 81 7.01 -5.75 -5.21
C CYS A 81 8.51 -5.83 -5.51
N ILE A 82 9.34 -6.11 -4.49
CA ILE A 82 10.80 -6.24 -4.66
C ILE A 82 11.16 -7.43 -5.53
N SER A 83 10.53 -8.58 -5.30
CA SER A 83 10.77 -9.80 -6.09
C SER A 83 10.35 -9.61 -7.55
N LEU A 84 9.16 -9.05 -7.80
CA LEU A 84 8.70 -8.75 -9.15
C LEU A 84 9.64 -7.77 -9.87
N GLY A 85 10.03 -6.68 -9.20
CA GLY A 85 10.99 -5.72 -9.75
C GLY A 85 12.34 -6.35 -10.08
N SER A 86 12.82 -7.26 -9.23
CA SER A 86 14.07 -7.99 -9.44
C SER A 86 14.00 -8.94 -10.64
N VAL A 87 12.89 -9.66 -10.80
CA VAL A 87 12.65 -10.54 -11.95
C VAL A 87 12.61 -9.74 -13.25
N ILE A 88 11.86 -8.64 -13.28
CA ILE A 88 11.78 -7.76 -14.45
C ILE A 88 13.18 -7.24 -14.83
N LEU A 89 13.98 -6.81 -13.84
CA LEU A 89 15.33 -6.33 -14.07
C LEU A 89 16.27 -7.44 -14.59
N ALA A 90 16.14 -8.66 -14.07
CA ALA A 90 16.92 -9.81 -14.53
C ALA A 90 16.59 -10.17 -15.99
N LEU A 91 15.30 -10.13 -16.37
CA LEU A 91 14.86 -10.39 -17.75
C LEU A 91 15.34 -9.30 -18.72
N ASP A 92 15.31 -8.02 -18.33
CA ASP A 92 15.85 -6.94 -19.17
C ASP A 92 17.36 -7.09 -19.40
N ARG A 93 18.11 -7.48 -18.36
CA ARG A 93 19.55 -7.75 -18.47
C ARG A 93 19.87 -8.93 -19.38
N ARG A 94 19.04 -9.98 -19.39
CA ARG A 94 19.26 -11.17 -20.22
C ARG A 94 19.00 -10.94 -21.71
N LYS A 95 18.20 -9.92 -22.07
CA LYS A 95 17.91 -9.54 -23.46
C LYS A 95 18.98 -8.64 -24.10
N ARG A 96 19.90 -8.10 -23.30
CA ARG A 96 21.07 -7.35 -23.80
C ARG A 96 22.26 -8.28 -23.98
#